data_AF-A0A098G1A4-F1
#
_entry.id   AF-A0A098G1A4-F1
#
_cell.length_a   1.000
_cell.length_b   1.000
_cell.length_c   1.000
_cell.angle_alpha   90.00
_cell.angle_beta   90.00
_cell.angle_gamma   90.00
#
_symmetry.space_group_name_H-M   'P 1'
#
loop_
_entity.id
_entity.type
_entity.pdbx_description
1 polymer ?
#
loop_
_entity_poly.entity_id
_entity_poly.type
_entity_poly.pdbx_seq_one_letter_code
_entity_poly.pdbx_strand_id
1 'polypeptide(L)'
;MNYKFSLFSFSPKKPNLSKLQTKRKRESDSADGYGDQTSPSLSSTGSPFITNISNSGSPFVMRSPLMNGTPMISETSTESEFDEYISLGGNQVVQIINTDSKEAEDTVTHKRFFVATGGELYYNKEKWHHHSLKTSIELTACGGNFYALLMGEGQPEYFVGQGTADEDLDEDLEPTYYRVGSKIDFLAEGEDIFNFQKSVKNLIFSLVISYFLGDTDISNVVVVAKDEDLLIRRLDPEFCFSRYFSTKKQNNYDSVFRELNFIFRLNTDNQELTEENIQNRITKDTIDFFNECFKKKTFLMHPSCLKILNSEARTDEVLSALKKITETPFSQYENIINTIISDENIRMQLKETLEKRLEIFSQIYQKLVDVPQPQDMPTLLEEPNVIEESDSDNIGFSARNNY
;
A
#
# COMPACT_ATOMS: atom_id res chain seq x y z
N MET A 1 -46.82 3.72 12.52
CA MET A 1 -46.17 4.50 13.61
C MET A 1 -44.99 5.22 12.99
N ASN A 2 -45.06 6.55 12.93
CA ASN A 2 -44.05 7.42 12.30
C ASN A 2 -42.97 7.78 13.32
N TYR A 3 -41.71 7.51 13.02
CA TYR A 3 -40.57 8.11 13.73
C TYR A 3 -39.86 9.11 12.81
N LYS A 4 -39.93 10.39 13.20
CA LYS A 4 -39.17 11.51 12.65
C LYS A 4 -37.72 11.39 13.11
N PHE A 5 -36.77 11.37 12.19
CA PHE A 5 -35.36 11.63 12.49
C PHE A 5 -35.10 13.13 12.47
N SER A 6 -34.56 13.66 13.56
CA SER A 6 -34.07 15.04 13.65
C SER A 6 -32.66 15.13 13.04
N LEU A 7 -32.51 15.95 12.01
CA LEU A 7 -31.21 16.36 11.48
C LEU A 7 -30.52 17.31 12.47
N PHE A 8 -29.39 16.87 13.05
CA PHE A 8 -28.44 17.76 13.69
C PHE A 8 -27.43 18.22 12.64
N SER A 9 -27.45 19.52 12.32
CA SER A 9 -26.43 20.19 11.52
C SER A 9 -25.20 20.44 12.39
N PHE A 10 -24.09 19.77 12.11
CA PHE A 10 -22.78 20.14 12.63
C PHE A 10 -22.01 20.92 11.55
N SER A 11 -21.80 22.21 11.78
CA SER A 11 -20.81 23.00 11.04
C SER A 11 -19.41 22.71 11.61
N PRO A 12 -18.44 22.22 10.81
CA PRO A 12 -17.07 22.15 11.25
C PRO A 12 -16.45 23.56 11.26
N LYS A 13 -15.90 23.96 12.41
CA LYS A 13 -15.06 25.15 12.53
C LYS A 13 -13.75 24.92 11.78
N LYS A 14 -13.43 25.82 10.83
CA LYS A 14 -12.14 25.87 10.13
C LYS A 14 -10.99 26.03 11.14
N PRO A 15 -9.91 25.22 11.09
CA PRO A 15 -8.69 25.51 11.82
C PRO A 15 -7.90 26.65 11.14
N ASN A 16 -7.30 27.48 11.98
CA ASN A 16 -6.64 28.73 11.66
C ASN A 16 -5.21 28.44 11.14
N LEU A 17 -5.01 28.48 9.83
CA LEU A 17 -3.72 28.34 9.17
C LEU A 17 -2.96 29.67 9.21
N SER A 18 -2.33 29.96 10.34
CA SER A 18 -1.26 30.96 10.40
C SER A 18 -0.16 30.47 11.33
N LYS A 19 0.87 29.84 10.75
CA LYS A 19 2.28 29.76 11.18
C LYS A 19 2.89 28.43 10.73
N LEU A 20 3.43 28.43 9.50
CA LEU A 20 4.59 27.61 9.13
C LEU A 20 5.20 28.25 7.87
N GLN A 21 5.85 29.39 8.09
CA GLN A 21 6.77 29.95 7.10
C GLN A 21 8.11 29.22 7.20
N THR A 22 8.50 28.74 6.04
CA THR A 22 9.79 28.18 5.61
C THR A 22 11.01 28.94 6.15
N LYS A 23 12.00 28.17 6.61
CA LYS A 23 13.38 28.65 6.76
C LYS A 23 14.34 27.61 6.17
N ARG A 24 14.49 27.62 4.84
CA ARG A 24 15.65 27.03 4.16
C ARG A 24 16.79 28.04 4.27
N LYS A 25 17.87 27.67 4.97
CA LYS A 25 19.14 28.39 4.93
C LYS A 25 20.16 27.47 4.26
N ARG A 26 20.63 27.89 3.10
CA ARG A 26 21.83 27.38 2.42
C ARG A 26 23.04 27.80 3.25
N GLU A 27 23.95 26.86 3.50
CA GLU A 27 25.35 27.14 3.78
C GLU A 27 26.18 26.18 2.90
N SER A 28 26.71 26.75 1.83
CA SER A 28 27.95 26.31 1.18
C SER A 28 29.11 26.80 2.02
N ASP A 29 30.14 25.98 2.21
CA ASP A 29 31.52 26.41 1.94
C ASP A 29 32.48 25.21 1.83
N SER A 30 33.40 25.41 0.91
CA SER A 30 34.51 24.65 0.33
C SER A 30 35.53 23.97 1.27
N ALA A 31 36.17 22.89 0.78
CA ALA A 31 37.63 22.85 0.54
C ALA A 31 38.08 21.58 -0.26
N ASP A 32 38.67 21.87 -1.43
CA ASP A 32 39.89 21.32 -2.06
C ASP A 32 40.12 19.82 -2.36
N GLY A 33 40.45 19.56 -3.65
CA GLY A 33 41.72 18.90 -3.98
C GLY A 33 41.75 17.84 -5.10
N TYR A 34 42.38 18.20 -6.24
CA TYR A 34 42.95 17.37 -7.33
C TYR A 34 41.98 16.66 -8.30
N GLY A 35 42.12 16.67 -9.63
CA GLY A 35 43.14 17.24 -10.53
C GLY A 35 42.78 16.93 -12.00
N ASP A 36 42.89 17.95 -12.85
CA ASP A 36 43.39 18.01 -14.23
C ASP A 36 43.26 16.76 -15.17
N GLN A 37 42.55 16.90 -16.31
CA GLN A 37 43.15 17.00 -17.65
C GLN A 37 42.13 16.92 -18.83
N THR A 38 42.26 17.93 -19.70
CA THR A 38 42.14 17.96 -21.18
C THR A 38 40.79 17.74 -21.92
N SER A 39 40.24 18.85 -22.43
CA SER A 39 39.49 18.92 -23.71
C SER A 39 40.43 18.80 -24.93
N PRO A 40 39.90 18.61 -26.16
CA PRO A 40 39.74 19.80 -26.98
C PRO A 40 38.43 19.89 -27.79
N SER A 41 38.15 21.15 -28.11
CA SER A 41 37.12 21.79 -28.93
C SER A 41 36.96 21.29 -30.37
N LEU A 42 35.75 21.47 -30.91
CA LEU A 42 35.52 21.81 -32.33
C LEU A 42 34.45 22.92 -32.44
N SER A 43 34.72 23.84 -33.36
CA SER A 43 34.17 25.18 -33.50
C SER A 43 33.27 25.34 -34.73
N SER A 44 32.26 26.20 -34.56
CA SER A 44 31.69 27.19 -35.50
C SER A 44 31.36 26.82 -36.95
N THR A 45 30.08 27.03 -37.31
CA THR A 45 29.59 27.97 -38.34
C THR A 45 28.13 28.29 -37.94
N GLY A 46 27.51 29.47 -38.06
CA GLY A 46 27.73 30.70 -38.80
C GLY A 46 26.35 31.26 -39.18
N SER A 47 25.91 32.31 -38.48
CA SER A 47 24.72 33.19 -38.64
C SER A 47 24.40 33.62 -40.11
N PRO A 48 23.26 34.29 -40.47
CA PRO A 48 22.48 35.21 -39.61
C PRO A 48 20.95 35.37 -39.81
N PHE A 49 20.37 36.06 -38.80
CA PHE A 49 19.12 36.82 -38.80
C PHE A 49 19.03 37.89 -39.91
N ILE A 50 17.80 38.30 -40.30
CA ILE A 50 17.22 39.65 -40.07
C ILE A 50 15.80 39.80 -40.69
N THR A 51 14.86 40.07 -39.78
CA THR A 51 13.66 40.96 -39.77
C THR A 51 12.77 41.19 -41.00
N ASN A 52 11.45 41.17 -40.75
CA ASN A 52 10.54 42.20 -41.27
C ASN A 52 9.62 42.72 -40.15
N ILE A 53 9.76 44.01 -39.86
CA ILE A 53 8.89 44.84 -39.03
C ILE A 53 7.88 45.49 -39.97
N SER A 54 6.59 45.43 -39.65
CA SER A 54 5.64 46.45 -40.11
C SER A 54 4.61 46.72 -39.00
N ASN A 55 4.72 47.91 -38.43
CA ASN A 55 3.80 48.52 -37.49
C ASN A 55 2.89 49.47 -38.27
N SER A 56 1.57 49.31 -38.14
CA SER A 56 0.57 50.35 -38.39
C SER A 56 -0.54 50.06 -37.37
N GLY A 57 -0.79 50.87 -36.34
CA GLY A 57 -1.09 52.29 -36.41
C GLY A 57 -2.55 52.44 -35.99
N SER A 58 -2.78 52.60 -34.69
CA SER A 58 -4.07 53.04 -34.12
C SER A 58 -4.41 54.45 -34.60
N PRO A 59 -5.71 54.80 -34.62
CA PRO A 59 -6.11 56.12 -34.16
C PRO A 59 -7.18 56.06 -33.05
N PHE A 60 -6.89 56.86 -32.05
CA PHE A 60 -7.71 57.28 -30.93
C PHE A 60 -8.82 58.23 -31.42
N VAL A 61 -10.07 58.08 -30.95
CA VAL A 61 -11.08 59.16 -30.92
C VAL A 61 -11.87 59.10 -29.60
N MET A 62 -12.07 60.29 -29.02
CA MET A 62 -12.55 60.57 -27.66
C MET A 62 -14.01 61.08 -27.62
N ARG A 63 -14.71 60.77 -26.50
CA ARG A 63 -15.84 61.48 -25.82
C ARG A 63 -17.24 61.39 -26.48
N SER A 64 -18.34 61.10 -25.77
CA SER A 64 -18.89 61.72 -24.53
C SER A 64 -19.95 60.83 -23.82
N PRO A 65 -20.41 61.17 -22.59
CA PRO A 65 -21.14 60.30 -21.65
C PRO A 65 -22.66 60.58 -21.55
N LEU A 66 -23.46 59.61 -21.05
CA LEU A 66 -24.59 59.80 -20.10
C LEU A 66 -25.44 58.52 -19.88
N MET A 67 -25.54 58.13 -18.60
CA MET A 67 -26.71 57.63 -17.82
C MET A 67 -27.42 56.28 -18.13
N ASN A 68 -27.42 55.47 -17.06
CA ASN A 68 -28.48 54.62 -16.48
C ASN A 68 -28.92 53.31 -17.15
N GLY A 69 -28.69 52.21 -16.43
CA GLY A 69 -29.62 51.08 -16.38
C GLY A 69 -29.03 49.70 -16.04
N THR A 70 -29.23 49.28 -14.78
CA THR A 70 -29.41 47.86 -14.36
C THR A 70 -28.16 46.95 -14.25
N PRO A 71 -28.28 45.81 -13.54
CA PRO A 71 -27.95 45.59 -12.14
C PRO A 71 -26.54 44.97 -11.93
N MET A 72 -26.05 45.00 -10.69
CA MET A 72 -24.90 44.19 -10.27
C MET A 72 -25.17 42.71 -10.54
N ILE A 73 -24.53 42.18 -11.57
CA ILE A 73 -24.30 40.75 -11.72
C ILE A 73 -23.02 40.48 -10.95
N SER A 74 -23.21 39.85 -9.79
CA SER A 74 -22.18 39.15 -9.03
C SER A 74 -21.25 38.42 -9.98
N GLU A 75 -19.95 38.67 -9.85
CA GLU A 75 -18.87 37.97 -10.53
C GLU A 75 -19.19 36.47 -10.54
N THR A 76 -19.51 35.94 -11.72
CA THR A 76 -19.48 34.52 -11.99
C THR A 76 -18.05 34.07 -11.76
N SER A 77 -17.90 33.16 -10.81
CA SER A 77 -16.72 32.35 -10.59
C SER A 77 -16.13 31.94 -11.94
N THR A 78 -14.89 32.34 -12.19
CA THR A 78 -14.03 31.64 -13.13
C THR A 78 -13.80 30.24 -12.56
N GLU A 79 -14.68 29.30 -12.89
CA GLU A 79 -14.34 27.89 -12.96
C GLU A 79 -13.19 27.81 -13.96
N SER A 80 -11.96 27.63 -13.50
CA SER A 80 -10.95 27.03 -14.36
C SER A 80 -11.33 25.55 -14.45
N GLU A 81 -12.08 25.21 -15.50
CA GLU A 81 -12.24 23.82 -15.93
C GLU A 81 -10.83 23.26 -16.15
N PHE A 82 -10.40 22.35 -15.26
CA PHE A 82 -9.15 21.63 -15.44
C PHE A 82 -9.43 20.51 -16.45
N ASP A 83 -9.14 20.78 -17.72
CA ASP A 83 -9.28 19.83 -18.83
C ASP A 83 -8.06 18.91 -18.94
N GLU A 84 -7.69 18.22 -17.86
CA GLU A 84 -6.67 17.19 -17.96
C GLU A 84 -7.32 15.83 -18.25
N TYR A 85 -6.95 15.26 -19.40
CA TYR A 85 -7.41 13.96 -19.87
C TYR A 85 -6.29 12.94 -19.78
N ILE A 86 -6.63 11.73 -19.33
CA ILE A 86 -5.72 10.61 -19.17
C ILE A 86 -6.20 9.47 -20.05
N SER A 87 -5.35 9.01 -20.96
CA SER A 87 -5.58 7.81 -21.76
C SER A 87 -5.15 6.57 -20.98
N LEU A 88 -6.04 5.58 -20.84
CA LEU A 88 -5.74 4.30 -20.17
C LEU A 88 -5.34 3.18 -21.16
N GLY A 89 -5.16 3.54 -22.44
CA GLY A 89 -4.98 2.60 -23.54
C GLY A 89 -6.30 2.22 -24.24
N GLY A 90 -6.19 1.80 -25.50
CA GLY A 90 -7.35 1.59 -26.36
C GLY A 90 -8.13 2.89 -26.60
N ASN A 91 -9.46 2.83 -26.48
CA ASN A 91 -10.36 3.98 -26.63
C ASN A 91 -10.84 4.56 -25.28
N GLN A 92 -10.23 4.14 -24.16
CA GLN A 92 -10.66 4.58 -22.83
C GLN A 92 -9.94 5.85 -22.41
N VAL A 93 -10.71 6.88 -22.06
CA VAL A 93 -10.22 8.18 -21.61
C VAL A 93 -10.96 8.58 -20.34
N VAL A 94 -10.20 8.97 -19.32
CA VAL A 94 -10.73 9.55 -18.08
C VAL A 94 -10.35 11.02 -17.99
N GLN A 95 -11.26 11.85 -17.47
CA GLN A 95 -11.07 13.27 -17.24
C GLN A 95 -10.85 13.51 -15.74
N ILE A 96 -9.86 14.31 -15.36
CA ILE A 96 -9.69 14.73 -13.96
C ILE A 96 -10.83 15.68 -13.58
N ILE A 97 -11.60 15.29 -12.56
CA ILE A 97 -12.79 16.02 -12.11
C ILE A 97 -12.54 16.81 -10.81
N ASN A 98 -11.50 16.44 -10.06
CA ASN A 98 -11.13 17.06 -8.80
C ASN A 98 -9.65 16.78 -8.50
N THR A 99 -8.84 17.83 -8.55
CA THR A 99 -7.40 17.76 -8.31
C THR A 99 -7.06 17.56 -6.83
N ASP A 100 -7.83 18.18 -5.92
CA ASP A 100 -7.60 18.11 -4.48
C ASP A 100 -7.84 16.69 -3.94
N SER A 101 -8.94 16.05 -4.36
CA SER A 101 -9.24 14.66 -4.00
C SER A 101 -8.61 13.64 -4.95
N LYS A 102 -7.88 14.12 -5.97
CA LYS A 102 -7.25 13.33 -7.03
C LYS A 102 -8.22 12.33 -7.66
N GLU A 103 -9.38 12.80 -8.08
CA GLU A 103 -10.40 11.96 -8.72
C GLU A 103 -10.49 12.23 -10.22
N ALA A 104 -10.76 11.17 -10.97
CA ALA A 104 -11.08 11.21 -12.38
C ALA A 104 -12.37 10.44 -12.68
N GLU A 105 -12.97 10.70 -13.83
CA GLU A 105 -14.16 10.01 -14.32
C GLU A 105 -13.96 9.56 -15.77
N ASP A 106 -14.35 8.33 -16.07
CA ASP A 106 -14.40 7.84 -17.45
C ASP A 106 -15.48 8.57 -18.25
N THR A 107 -15.06 9.12 -19.40
CA THR A 107 -15.88 10.03 -20.21
C THR A 107 -17.08 9.35 -20.88
N VAL A 108 -17.14 8.01 -20.91
CA VAL A 108 -18.22 7.23 -21.55
C VAL A 108 -19.08 6.53 -20.52
N THR A 109 -18.47 5.89 -19.54
CA THR A 109 -19.13 5.02 -18.55
C THR A 109 -19.44 5.74 -17.24
N HIS A 110 -18.88 6.93 -17.02
CA HIS A 110 -18.95 7.68 -15.76
C HIS A 110 -18.43 6.91 -14.53
N LYS A 111 -17.61 5.87 -14.74
CA LYS A 111 -16.92 5.18 -13.64
C LYS A 111 -15.90 6.15 -13.02
N ARG A 112 -15.85 6.21 -11.69
CA ARG A 112 -14.91 7.07 -10.94
C ARG A 112 -13.60 6.34 -10.66
N PHE A 113 -12.52 7.10 -10.61
CA PHE A 113 -11.17 6.63 -10.36
C PHE A 113 -10.44 7.56 -9.39
N PHE A 114 -9.48 7.01 -8.64
CA PHE A 114 -8.42 7.78 -8.02
C PHE A 114 -7.22 7.82 -8.96
N VAL A 115 -6.62 9.00 -9.11
CA VAL A 115 -5.45 9.22 -9.95
C VAL A 115 -4.26 9.64 -9.11
N ALA A 116 -3.07 9.18 -9.46
CA ALA A 116 -1.85 9.65 -8.83
C ALA A 116 -0.70 9.62 -9.82
N THR A 117 0.04 10.73 -9.89
CA THR A 117 1.40 10.77 -10.47
C THR A 117 2.45 10.22 -9.49
N GLY A 118 2.01 9.86 -8.28
CA GLY A 118 2.82 9.53 -7.10
C GLY A 118 3.79 8.35 -7.22
N GLY A 119 3.86 7.64 -8.35
CA GLY A 119 5.00 6.74 -8.64
C GLY A 119 6.36 7.43 -8.50
N GLU A 120 6.39 8.77 -8.56
CA GLU A 120 7.53 9.63 -8.24
C GLU A 120 8.08 9.47 -6.81
N LEU A 121 7.24 9.15 -5.80
CA LEU A 121 7.68 9.00 -4.40
C LEU A 121 8.60 7.79 -4.20
N TYR A 122 8.53 6.80 -5.09
CA TYR A 122 9.30 5.55 -5.03
C TYR A 122 10.17 5.30 -6.25
N TYR A 123 10.39 6.32 -7.08
CA TYR A 123 11.63 6.45 -7.83
C TYR A 123 12.81 6.62 -6.85
N ASN A 124 13.15 5.53 -6.16
CA ASN A 124 14.25 5.49 -5.21
C ASN A 124 15.58 5.11 -5.89
N LYS A 125 15.57 4.98 -7.22
CA LYS A 125 16.68 4.50 -8.04
C LYS A 125 17.19 3.10 -7.64
N GLU A 126 16.36 2.29 -6.97
CA GLU A 126 16.69 0.92 -6.62
C GLU A 126 15.95 -0.09 -7.51
N LYS A 127 16.68 -1.12 -7.95
CA LYS A 127 16.14 -2.32 -8.62
C LYS A 127 15.32 -2.10 -9.86
N TRP A 128 13.99 -2.23 -9.87
CA TRP A 128 13.20 -2.06 -11.10
C TRP A 128 12.64 -0.63 -11.22
N HIS A 129 12.50 0.06 -10.09
CA HIS A 129 11.97 1.42 -9.99
C HIS A 129 12.98 2.50 -10.41
N HIS A 130 14.19 2.14 -10.86
CA HIS A 130 15.21 3.10 -11.33
C HIS A 130 15.15 3.39 -12.82
N HIS A 131 14.41 2.57 -13.59
CA HIS A 131 14.46 2.60 -15.06
C HIS A 131 13.74 3.81 -15.65
N SER A 132 12.52 4.11 -15.18
CA SER A 132 11.76 5.29 -15.59
C SER A 132 10.58 5.54 -14.64
N LEU A 133 10.02 6.74 -14.65
CA LEU A 133 8.77 7.04 -13.94
C LEU A 133 7.63 6.13 -14.42
N LYS A 134 7.54 5.91 -15.75
CA LYS A 134 6.61 4.97 -16.37
C LYS A 134 6.69 3.59 -15.73
N THR A 135 7.89 3.04 -15.62
CA THR A 135 8.13 1.73 -15.02
C THR A 135 7.64 1.67 -13.57
N SER A 136 7.88 2.69 -12.76
CA SER A 136 7.42 2.73 -11.36
C SER A 136 5.88 2.72 -11.29
N ILE A 137 5.22 3.45 -12.19
CA ILE A 137 3.76 3.45 -12.31
C ILE A 137 3.24 2.07 -12.75
N GLU A 138 3.87 1.45 -13.75
CA GLU A 138 3.54 0.10 -14.22
C GLU A 138 3.68 -0.94 -13.11
N LEU A 139 4.78 -0.91 -12.36
CA LEU A 139 5.01 -1.81 -11.22
C LEU A 139 3.95 -1.61 -10.12
N THR A 140 3.60 -0.35 -9.83
CA THR A 140 2.55 -0.04 -8.85
C THR A 140 1.20 -0.59 -9.29
N ALA A 141 0.80 -0.35 -10.55
CA ALA A 141 -0.45 -0.87 -11.09
C ALA A 141 -0.47 -2.41 -11.13
N CYS A 142 0.65 -3.04 -11.47
CA CYS A 142 0.82 -4.49 -11.44
C CYS A 142 0.63 -5.05 -10.03
N GLY A 143 1.24 -4.43 -9.01
CA GLY A 143 1.07 -4.81 -7.60
C GLY A 143 -0.38 -4.67 -7.12
N GLY A 144 -1.04 -3.57 -7.49
CA GLY A 144 -2.45 -3.33 -7.22
C GLY A 144 -3.36 -4.41 -7.80
N ASN A 145 -3.11 -4.82 -9.04
CA ASN A 145 -3.87 -5.89 -9.68
C ASN A 145 -3.55 -7.28 -9.11
N PHE A 146 -2.36 -7.49 -8.53
CA PHE A 146 -2.09 -8.70 -7.74
C PHE A 146 -2.90 -8.71 -6.46
N TYR A 147 -3.06 -7.57 -5.78
CA TYR A 147 -4.02 -7.48 -4.67
C TYR A 147 -5.44 -7.80 -5.14
N ALA A 148 -5.90 -7.25 -6.27
CA ALA A 148 -7.25 -7.54 -6.79
C ALA A 148 -7.45 -9.03 -7.08
N LEU A 149 -6.45 -9.67 -7.69
CA LEU A 149 -6.44 -11.10 -7.96
C LEU A 149 -6.55 -11.96 -6.67
N LEU A 150 -5.86 -11.54 -5.61
CA LEU A 150 -5.71 -12.34 -4.40
C LEU A 150 -6.77 -12.05 -3.34
N MET A 151 -7.18 -10.79 -3.17
CA MET A 151 -8.18 -10.37 -2.19
C MET A 151 -9.61 -10.42 -2.75
N GLY A 152 -9.75 -10.44 -4.08
CA GLY A 152 -11.03 -10.60 -4.76
C GLY A 152 -11.90 -9.34 -4.75
N GLU A 153 -13.22 -9.56 -4.76
CA GLU A 153 -14.23 -8.52 -4.95
C GLU A 153 -14.10 -7.33 -3.97
N GLY A 154 -14.25 -6.12 -4.49
CA GLY A 154 -14.16 -4.86 -3.73
C GLY A 154 -12.74 -4.31 -3.58
N GLN A 155 -11.74 -4.99 -4.16
CA GLN A 155 -10.39 -4.45 -4.30
C GLN A 155 -10.30 -3.60 -5.58
N PRO A 156 -9.60 -2.45 -5.58
CA PRO A 156 -9.48 -1.63 -6.78
C PRO A 156 -8.71 -2.34 -7.90
N GLU A 157 -9.16 -2.13 -9.13
CA GLU A 157 -8.39 -2.43 -10.34
C GLU A 157 -7.52 -1.23 -10.68
N TYR A 158 -6.28 -1.47 -11.11
CA TYR A 158 -5.31 -0.43 -11.42
C TYR A 158 -4.92 -0.43 -12.90
N PHE A 159 -4.75 0.75 -13.44
CA PHE A 159 -4.40 1.01 -14.83
C PHE A 159 -3.21 1.96 -14.87
N VAL A 160 -2.47 1.90 -15.98
CA VAL A 160 -1.42 2.85 -16.32
C VAL A 160 -2.03 3.86 -17.28
N GLY A 161 -2.13 5.10 -16.81
CA GLY A 161 -2.61 6.22 -17.59
C GLY A 161 -1.47 7.06 -18.14
N GLN A 162 -1.69 7.66 -19.30
CA GLN A 162 -0.80 8.65 -19.90
C GLN A 162 -1.58 9.95 -20.09
N GLY A 163 -1.07 11.05 -19.55
CA GLY A 163 -1.63 12.38 -19.78
C GLY A 163 -1.53 12.72 -21.26
N THR A 164 -2.55 13.36 -21.82
CA THR A 164 -2.46 13.95 -23.16
C THR A 164 -1.48 15.10 -23.12
N ALA A 165 -0.40 15.02 -23.89
CA ALA A 165 0.50 16.16 -24.07
C ALA A 165 -0.33 17.32 -24.63
N ASP A 166 -0.26 18.47 -23.99
CA ASP A 166 -0.81 19.70 -24.55
C ASP A 166 -0.08 19.93 -25.89
N GLU A 167 -0.82 20.03 -27.00
CA GLU A 167 -0.22 20.15 -28.35
C GLU A 167 0.67 21.40 -28.49
N ASP A 168 0.57 22.32 -27.53
CA ASP A 168 1.32 23.58 -27.43
C ASP A 168 2.57 23.53 -26.51
N LEU A 169 2.87 22.39 -25.86
CA LEU A 169 4.06 22.23 -25.00
C LEU A 169 5.20 21.51 -25.74
N ASP A 170 6.44 21.98 -25.48
CA ASP A 170 7.69 21.54 -26.11
C ASP A 170 7.74 20.02 -26.39
N GLU A 171 8.07 19.64 -27.64
CA GLU A 171 8.26 18.25 -28.10
C GLU A 171 9.28 17.44 -27.26
N ASP A 172 10.03 18.12 -26.38
CA ASP A 172 11.04 17.55 -25.49
C ASP A 172 10.51 17.13 -24.10
N LEU A 173 9.24 17.38 -23.77
CA LEU A 173 8.66 16.98 -22.47
C LEU A 173 8.19 15.51 -22.50
N GLU A 174 8.78 14.69 -21.63
CA GLU A 174 8.30 13.32 -21.41
C GLU A 174 6.83 13.33 -20.98
N PRO A 175 6.00 12.40 -21.49
CA PRO A 175 4.59 12.35 -21.12
C PRO A 175 4.43 12.05 -19.64
N THR A 176 3.46 12.71 -19.00
CA THR A 176 3.13 12.44 -17.60
C THR A 176 2.41 11.09 -17.49
N TYR A 177 2.87 10.24 -16.58
CA TYR A 177 2.27 8.93 -16.31
C TYR A 177 1.49 8.95 -15.00
N TYR A 178 0.33 8.29 -15.03
CA TYR A 178 -0.62 8.22 -13.94
C TYR A 178 -0.84 6.77 -13.55
N ARG A 179 -0.85 6.51 -12.25
CA ARG A 179 -1.54 5.35 -11.72
C ARG A 179 -3.01 5.72 -11.59
N VAL A 180 -3.88 4.90 -12.18
CA VAL A 180 -5.32 5.12 -12.14
C VAL A 180 -5.98 3.90 -11.49
N GLY A 181 -6.51 4.07 -10.28
CA GLY A 181 -7.18 3.02 -9.53
C GLY A 181 -8.69 3.20 -9.56
N SER A 182 -9.48 2.16 -9.83
CA SER A 182 -10.94 2.25 -9.77
C SER A 182 -11.38 2.67 -8.37
N LYS A 183 -12.29 3.65 -8.27
CA LYS A 183 -12.82 4.08 -6.98
C LYS A 183 -13.58 2.93 -6.33
N ILE A 184 -13.37 2.75 -5.03
CA ILE A 184 -14.14 1.82 -4.20
C ILE A 184 -14.85 2.61 -3.11
N ASP A 185 -16.09 2.22 -2.81
CA ASP A 185 -16.88 2.82 -1.74
C ASP A 185 -16.48 2.19 -0.41
N PHE A 186 -15.56 2.85 0.31
CA PHE A 186 -15.11 2.40 1.62
C PHE A 186 -15.70 3.26 2.75
N LEU A 187 -15.79 2.67 3.94
CA LEU A 187 -16.39 3.32 5.11
C LEU A 187 -15.38 4.12 5.93
N ALA A 188 -14.13 3.66 5.98
CA ALA A 188 -13.02 4.32 6.64
C ALA A 188 -11.68 3.81 6.12
N GLU A 189 -10.62 4.55 6.45
CA GLU A 189 -9.24 4.33 6.07
C GLU A 189 -8.33 4.36 7.30
N GLY A 190 -7.20 3.65 7.24
CA GLY A 190 -6.16 3.69 8.26
C GLY A 190 -6.66 3.25 9.63
N GLU A 191 -6.38 4.03 10.68
CA GLU A 191 -6.79 3.70 12.05
C GLU A 191 -8.31 3.88 12.29
N ASP A 192 -8.98 4.70 11.47
CA ASP A 192 -10.41 4.99 11.64
C ASP A 192 -11.29 3.76 11.42
N ILE A 193 -10.76 2.71 10.78
CA ILE A 193 -11.44 1.42 10.59
C ILE A 193 -11.80 0.74 11.91
N PHE A 194 -11.15 1.11 13.03
CA PHE A 194 -11.42 0.54 14.35
C PHE A 194 -12.49 1.30 15.14
N ASN A 195 -13.01 2.42 14.61
CA ASN A 195 -14.08 3.18 15.26
C ASN A 195 -15.45 2.50 15.14
N PHE A 196 -15.56 1.46 14.30
CA PHE A 196 -16.79 0.70 14.11
C PHE A 196 -16.92 -0.40 15.15
N GLN A 197 -18.14 -0.59 15.66
CA GLN A 197 -18.49 -1.73 16.52
C GLN A 197 -18.78 -2.99 15.70
N LYS A 198 -17.88 -3.32 14.75
CA LYS A 198 -17.97 -4.49 13.87
C LYS A 198 -16.65 -5.24 13.83
N SER A 199 -16.72 -6.53 13.51
CA SER A 199 -15.52 -7.36 13.33
C SER A 199 -14.77 -6.93 12.07
N VAL A 200 -13.45 -6.77 12.18
CA VAL A 200 -12.55 -6.48 11.06
C VAL A 200 -11.88 -7.77 10.64
N LYS A 201 -12.11 -8.19 9.39
CA LYS A 201 -11.55 -9.41 8.79
C LYS A 201 -10.56 -9.09 7.68
N ASN A 202 -9.71 -10.07 7.37
CA ASN A 202 -8.69 -10.03 6.32
C ASN A 202 -7.53 -9.06 6.58
N LEU A 203 -7.35 -8.58 7.81
CA LEU A 203 -6.20 -7.74 8.16
C LEU A 203 -4.90 -8.55 7.98
N ILE A 204 -4.85 -9.74 8.55
CA ILE A 204 -3.68 -10.61 8.54
C ILE A 204 -3.53 -11.25 7.16
N PHE A 205 -4.64 -11.59 6.53
CA PHE A 205 -4.67 -12.04 5.13
C PHE A 205 -4.03 -11.00 4.20
N SER A 206 -4.42 -9.72 4.33
CA SER A 206 -3.85 -8.63 3.54
C SER A 206 -2.35 -8.45 3.83
N LEU A 207 -1.95 -8.56 5.09
CA LEU A 207 -0.56 -8.44 5.52
C LEU A 207 0.35 -9.54 4.92
N VAL A 208 -0.14 -10.77 4.84
CA VAL A 208 0.59 -11.88 4.18
C VAL A 208 0.72 -11.64 2.69
N ILE A 209 -0.31 -11.08 2.04
CA ILE A 209 -0.20 -10.68 0.62
C ILE A 209 0.79 -9.52 0.47
N SER A 210 0.77 -8.51 1.34
CA SER A 210 1.75 -7.44 1.34
C SER A 210 3.17 -7.98 1.43
N TYR A 211 3.40 -8.96 2.32
CA TYR A 211 4.70 -9.63 2.38
C TYR A 211 5.04 -10.41 1.10
N PHE A 212 4.07 -11.14 0.52
CA PHE A 212 4.25 -11.82 -0.75
C PHE A 212 4.66 -10.85 -1.88
N LEU A 213 4.10 -9.64 -1.91
CA LEU A 213 4.43 -8.61 -2.89
C LEU A 213 5.66 -7.78 -2.50
N GLY A 214 6.15 -7.89 -1.27
CA GLY A 214 7.19 -7.04 -0.72
C GLY A 214 6.73 -5.61 -0.43
N ASP A 215 5.43 -5.39 -0.29
CA ASP A 215 4.82 -4.09 0.02
C ASP A 215 4.92 -3.79 1.51
N THR A 216 5.75 -2.81 1.88
CA THR A 216 5.97 -2.41 3.28
C THR A 216 5.02 -1.33 3.78
N ASP A 217 4.24 -0.70 2.91
CA ASP A 217 3.31 0.36 3.33
C ASP A 217 1.96 -0.21 3.71
N ILE A 218 1.94 -0.87 4.85
CA ILE A 218 0.77 -1.54 5.39
C ILE A 218 -0.34 -0.58 5.87
N SER A 219 -0.11 0.73 5.81
CA SER A 219 -1.02 1.73 6.37
C SER A 219 -2.17 2.11 5.43
N ASN A 220 -1.99 1.91 4.11
CA ASN A 220 -2.99 2.16 3.08
C ASN A 220 -4.06 1.04 3.05
N VAL A 221 -4.82 0.95 4.13
CA VAL A 221 -5.94 0.01 4.29
C VAL A 221 -7.24 0.77 4.40
N VAL A 222 -8.27 0.22 3.78
CA VAL A 222 -9.64 0.67 3.95
C VAL A 222 -10.54 -0.49 4.30
N VAL A 223 -11.72 -0.20 4.84
CA VAL A 223 -12.75 -1.20 5.09
C VAL A 223 -13.97 -0.99 4.21
N VAL A 224 -14.42 -2.08 3.61
CA VAL A 224 -15.70 -2.17 2.90
C VAL A 224 -16.64 -3.05 3.73
N ALA A 225 -17.92 -2.66 3.81
CA ALA A 225 -18.92 -3.50 4.46
C ALA A 225 -19.31 -4.67 3.57
N LYS A 226 -19.30 -5.88 4.13
CA LYS A 226 -19.90 -7.06 3.51
C LYS A 226 -20.65 -7.83 4.59
N ASP A 227 -21.97 -7.89 4.44
CA ASP A 227 -22.88 -8.44 5.44
C ASP A 227 -22.67 -7.77 6.83
N GLU A 228 -22.39 -8.56 7.86
CA GLU A 228 -22.14 -8.06 9.22
C GLU A 228 -20.68 -7.71 9.50
N ASP A 229 -19.77 -7.97 8.56
CA ASP A 229 -18.33 -7.79 8.73
C ASP A 229 -17.80 -6.55 8.00
N LEU A 230 -16.64 -6.08 8.46
CA LEU A 230 -15.78 -5.13 7.76
C LEU A 230 -14.60 -5.87 7.15
N LEU A 231 -14.46 -5.80 5.83
CA LEU A 231 -13.38 -6.48 5.14
C LEU A 231 -12.29 -5.48 4.76
N ILE A 232 -11.05 -5.80 5.11
CA ILE A 232 -9.88 -5.01 4.72
C ILE A 232 -9.66 -5.08 3.21
N ARG A 233 -9.40 -3.92 2.60
CA ARG A 233 -8.95 -3.74 1.22
C ARG A 233 -7.71 -2.84 1.22
N ARG A 234 -6.87 -3.00 0.20
CA ARG A 234 -5.60 -2.28 0.07
C ARG A 234 -5.75 -1.14 -0.92
N LEU A 235 -5.37 0.06 -0.52
CA LEU A 235 -5.18 1.16 -1.46
C LEU A 235 -3.69 1.35 -1.70
N ASP A 236 -3.38 2.17 -2.70
CA ASP A 236 -2.06 2.75 -2.87
C ASP A 236 -0.87 1.76 -2.84
N PRO A 237 -0.78 0.84 -3.81
CA PRO A 237 0.21 -0.25 -3.83
C PRO A 237 1.63 0.18 -4.23
N GLU A 238 2.05 1.42 -3.94
CA GLU A 238 3.31 2.03 -4.44
C GLU A 238 4.59 1.31 -4.02
N PHE A 239 4.52 0.50 -2.96
CA PHE A 239 5.68 -0.21 -2.41
C PHE A 239 5.77 -1.67 -2.84
N CYS A 240 4.89 -2.11 -3.73
CA CYS A 240 5.00 -3.45 -4.30
C CYS A 240 6.36 -3.63 -5.01
N PHE A 241 6.85 -4.87 -4.98
CA PHE A 241 8.10 -5.28 -5.62
C PHE A 241 9.36 -4.59 -5.06
N SER A 242 9.35 -4.23 -3.78
CA SER A 242 10.50 -3.65 -3.08
C SER A 242 11.71 -4.62 -2.97
N ARG A 243 12.74 -4.21 -2.20
CA ARG A 243 13.90 -5.07 -1.87
C ARG A 243 13.53 -6.42 -1.26
N TYR A 244 12.39 -6.52 -0.57
CA TYR A 244 11.92 -7.75 0.06
C TYR A 244 11.41 -8.79 -0.93
N PHE A 245 10.98 -8.32 -2.10
CA PHE A 245 10.57 -9.17 -3.22
C PHE A 245 11.78 -9.54 -4.09
N SER A 246 12.59 -8.54 -4.47
CA SER A 246 13.54 -8.64 -5.58
C SER A 246 14.95 -9.14 -5.20
N THR A 247 15.33 -9.15 -3.92
CA THR A 247 16.71 -9.52 -3.53
C THR A 247 16.84 -11.00 -3.16
N LYS A 248 17.93 -11.65 -3.59
CA LYS A 248 18.22 -13.05 -3.23
C LYS A 248 18.28 -13.29 -1.71
N LYS A 249 18.74 -12.30 -0.94
CA LYS A 249 18.79 -12.35 0.53
C LYS A 249 17.41 -12.45 1.17
N GLN A 250 16.41 -11.77 0.62
CA GLN A 250 15.05 -11.76 1.16
C GLN A 250 14.16 -12.81 0.49
N ASN A 251 14.45 -13.18 -0.75
CA ASN A 251 13.71 -14.15 -1.53
C ASN A 251 14.41 -15.53 -1.56
N ASN A 252 14.62 -16.10 -0.38
CA ASN A 252 15.05 -17.49 -0.20
C ASN A 252 14.19 -18.17 0.88
N TYR A 253 14.21 -19.50 0.91
CA TYR A 253 13.36 -20.28 1.78
C TYR A 253 13.48 -19.90 3.26
N ASP A 254 14.69 -19.83 3.81
CA ASP A 254 14.89 -19.57 5.24
C ASP A 254 14.40 -18.19 5.66
N SER A 255 14.72 -17.16 4.87
CA SER A 255 14.24 -15.79 5.12
C SER A 255 12.72 -15.71 5.09
N VAL A 256 12.09 -16.30 4.07
CA VAL A 256 10.63 -16.25 3.88
C VAL A 256 9.91 -17.07 4.95
N PHE A 257 10.41 -18.27 5.26
CA PHE A 257 9.86 -19.11 6.30
C PHE A 257 9.90 -18.41 7.66
N ARG A 258 11.02 -17.75 7.98
CA ARG A 258 11.18 -17.04 9.25
C ARG A 258 10.18 -15.90 9.42
N GLU A 259 9.97 -15.07 8.40
CA GLU A 259 9.00 -13.97 8.41
C GLU A 259 7.55 -14.48 8.55
N LEU A 260 7.16 -15.46 7.73
CA LEU A 260 5.81 -16.03 7.79
C LEU A 260 5.56 -16.76 9.12
N ASN A 261 6.57 -17.49 9.62
CA ASN A 261 6.47 -18.20 10.89
C ASN A 261 6.39 -17.23 12.08
N PHE A 262 7.02 -16.06 12.01
CA PHE A 262 6.89 -15.02 13.03
C PHE A 262 5.43 -14.56 13.18
N ILE A 263 4.77 -14.20 12.07
CA ILE A 263 3.35 -13.85 12.13
C ILE A 263 2.52 -15.06 12.54
N PHE A 264 2.73 -16.23 11.94
CA PHE A 264 1.97 -17.44 12.27
C PHE A 264 1.99 -17.77 13.77
N ARG A 265 3.17 -17.68 14.40
CA ARG A 265 3.40 -18.03 15.82
C ARG A 265 3.39 -16.83 16.76
N LEU A 266 2.80 -15.70 16.37
CA LEU A 266 2.88 -14.47 17.16
C LEU A 266 2.27 -14.61 18.57
N ASN A 267 1.20 -15.39 18.72
CA ASN A 267 0.59 -15.75 20.01
C ASN A 267 0.68 -17.27 20.24
N THR A 268 1.81 -17.74 20.78
CA THR A 268 1.94 -19.15 21.21
C THR A 268 1.71 -19.34 22.71
N ASP A 269 1.71 -18.25 23.49
CA ASP A 269 1.87 -18.33 24.94
C ASP A 269 0.72 -17.66 25.73
N ASN A 270 -0.39 -17.31 25.07
CA ASN A 270 -1.54 -16.60 25.65
C ASN A 270 -1.19 -15.28 26.37
N GLN A 271 -0.06 -14.68 26.00
CA GLN A 271 0.35 -13.38 26.51
C GLN A 271 -0.26 -12.26 25.66
N GLU A 272 -0.51 -11.12 26.29
CA GLU A 272 -0.91 -9.93 25.57
C GLU A 272 0.23 -9.46 24.64
N LEU A 273 -0.10 -9.18 23.39
CA LEU A 273 0.84 -8.57 22.45
C LEU A 273 1.01 -7.09 22.77
N THR A 274 2.16 -6.75 23.32
CA THR A 274 2.59 -5.38 23.59
C THR A 274 3.66 -4.94 22.58
N GLU A 275 3.87 -3.62 22.44
CA GLU A 275 4.96 -3.05 21.63
C GLU A 275 6.32 -3.68 22.02
N GLU A 276 6.59 -3.78 23.32
CA GLU A 276 7.84 -4.35 23.85
C GLU A 276 8.02 -5.83 23.47
N ASN A 277 6.98 -6.65 23.68
CA ASN A 277 7.06 -8.09 23.38
C ASN A 277 7.24 -8.35 21.88
N ILE A 278 6.57 -7.57 21.03
CA ILE A 278 6.73 -7.67 19.57
C ILE A 278 8.14 -7.26 19.14
N GLN A 279 8.66 -6.15 19.65
CA GLN A 279 10.01 -5.69 19.32
C GLN A 279 11.10 -6.67 19.79
N ASN A 280 10.91 -7.26 20.97
CA ASN A 280 11.79 -8.31 21.48
C ASN A 280 11.78 -9.55 20.57
N ARG A 281 10.59 -10.00 20.12
CA ARG A 281 10.48 -11.13 19.19
C ARG A 281 11.09 -10.80 17.82
N ILE A 282 10.81 -9.63 17.25
CA ILE A 282 11.41 -9.18 15.97
C ILE A 282 12.94 -9.23 16.04
N THR A 283 13.52 -8.71 17.12
CA THR A 283 14.98 -8.67 17.32
C THR A 283 15.56 -10.08 17.47
N LYS A 284 14.94 -10.90 18.31
CA LYS A 284 15.38 -12.28 18.58
C LYS A 284 15.31 -13.16 17.33
N ASP A 285 14.23 -13.04 16.57
CA ASP A 285 13.95 -13.89 15.42
C ASP A 285 14.53 -13.32 14.13
N THR A 286 15.31 -12.22 14.18
CA THR A 286 15.96 -11.60 13.00
C THR A 286 14.99 -11.32 11.84
N ILE A 287 13.86 -10.74 12.20
CA ILE A 287 12.76 -10.38 11.30
C ILE A 287 13.10 -9.01 10.65
N ASP A 288 13.06 -8.91 9.33
CA ASP A 288 13.45 -7.72 8.57
C ASP A 288 12.23 -7.02 7.97
N PHE A 289 11.36 -7.73 7.23
CA PHE A 289 10.17 -7.12 6.62
C PHE A 289 9.19 -6.65 7.68
N PHE A 290 8.82 -7.52 8.62
CA PHE A 290 7.88 -7.09 9.67
C PHE A 290 8.51 -6.10 10.64
N ASN A 291 9.84 -6.04 10.79
CA ASN A 291 10.47 -4.97 11.57
C ASN A 291 10.18 -3.57 10.99
N GLU A 292 10.22 -3.43 9.67
CA GLU A 292 9.82 -2.17 8.99
C GLU A 292 8.34 -1.85 9.23
N CYS A 293 7.49 -2.87 9.18
CA CYS A 293 6.04 -2.74 9.37
C CYS A 293 5.66 -2.35 10.81
N PHE A 294 6.38 -2.88 11.80
CA PHE A 294 6.12 -2.72 13.23
C PHE A 294 6.91 -1.57 13.87
N LYS A 295 7.41 -0.61 13.10
CA LYS A 295 8.07 0.58 13.67
C LYS A 295 7.15 1.32 14.66
N LYS A 296 7.74 1.98 15.64
CA LYS A 296 6.98 2.70 16.66
C LYS A 296 6.03 3.72 16.03
N LYS A 297 4.77 3.74 16.48
CA LYS A 297 3.67 4.59 15.95
C LYS A 297 3.26 4.28 14.51
N THR A 298 3.52 3.07 14.00
CA THR A 298 2.89 2.61 12.76
C THR A 298 1.51 2.03 13.03
N PHE A 299 0.72 1.91 11.97
CA PHE A 299 -0.62 1.33 11.97
C PHE A 299 -0.69 -0.03 12.69
N LEU A 300 0.28 -0.93 12.49
CA LEU A 300 0.28 -2.25 13.15
C LEU A 300 0.50 -2.19 14.67
N MET A 301 1.09 -1.10 15.18
CA MET A 301 1.26 -0.89 16.62
C MET A 301 0.02 -0.33 17.31
N HIS A 302 -1.06 -0.04 16.56
CA HIS A 302 -2.34 0.34 17.13
C HIS A 302 -2.92 -0.81 17.99
N PRO A 303 -3.46 -0.56 19.21
CA PRO A 303 -3.94 -1.60 20.11
C PRO A 303 -4.96 -2.57 19.48
N SER A 304 -5.84 -2.07 18.61
CA SER A 304 -6.81 -2.91 17.88
C SER A 304 -6.14 -3.87 16.90
N CYS A 305 -5.07 -3.45 16.21
CA CYS A 305 -4.26 -4.32 15.35
C CYS A 305 -3.62 -5.43 16.18
N LEU A 306 -3.01 -5.06 17.32
CA LEU A 306 -2.37 -6.02 18.22
C LEU A 306 -3.38 -7.05 18.75
N LYS A 307 -4.60 -6.63 19.07
CA LYS A 307 -5.68 -7.53 19.48
C LYS A 307 -6.06 -8.53 18.38
N ILE A 308 -6.18 -8.07 17.13
CA ILE A 308 -6.48 -8.95 15.99
C ILE A 308 -5.31 -9.92 15.74
N LEU A 309 -4.08 -9.42 15.76
CA LEU A 309 -2.86 -10.24 15.65
C LEU A 309 -2.73 -11.23 16.81
N ASN A 310 -3.31 -10.96 17.98
CA ASN A 310 -3.33 -11.89 19.10
C ASN A 310 -4.44 -12.95 19.00
N SER A 311 -5.41 -12.78 18.10
CA SER A 311 -6.59 -13.65 18.03
C SER A 311 -6.30 -15.00 17.37
N GLU A 312 -7.19 -15.97 17.61
CA GLU A 312 -7.14 -17.30 16.97
C GLU A 312 -7.32 -17.22 15.45
N ALA A 313 -8.05 -16.20 14.95
CA ALA A 313 -8.26 -15.97 13.51
C ALA A 313 -6.96 -15.71 12.74
N ARG A 314 -5.85 -15.40 13.43
CA ARG A 314 -4.54 -15.20 12.81
C ARG A 314 -4.10 -16.42 12.01
N THR A 315 -4.12 -17.60 12.63
CA THR A 315 -3.64 -18.82 11.97
C THR A 315 -4.46 -19.08 10.71
N ASP A 316 -5.78 -18.96 10.82
CA ASP A 316 -6.72 -19.17 9.72
C ASP A 316 -6.49 -18.18 8.58
N GLU A 317 -6.31 -16.90 8.88
CA GLU A 317 -6.04 -15.87 7.86
C GLU A 317 -4.67 -16.05 7.19
N VAL A 318 -3.63 -16.43 7.94
CA VAL A 318 -2.32 -16.74 7.37
C VAL A 318 -2.42 -17.92 6.41
N LEU A 319 -3.02 -19.03 6.85
CA LEU A 319 -3.17 -20.23 6.02
C LEU A 319 -4.06 -19.95 4.81
N SER A 320 -5.13 -19.16 4.97
CA SER A 320 -6.02 -18.78 3.88
C SER A 320 -5.28 -17.94 2.83
N ALA A 321 -4.44 -16.98 3.24
CA ALA A 321 -3.65 -16.17 2.32
C ALA A 321 -2.61 -17.02 1.58
N LEU A 322 -1.89 -17.89 2.30
CA LEU A 322 -0.92 -18.80 1.70
C LEU A 322 -1.58 -19.76 0.71
N LYS A 323 -2.72 -20.34 1.07
CA LYS A 323 -3.51 -21.18 0.17
C LYS A 323 -3.92 -20.39 -1.08
N LYS A 324 -4.46 -19.19 -0.92
CA LYS A 324 -4.88 -18.35 -2.04
C LYS A 324 -3.72 -18.01 -2.98
N ILE A 325 -2.55 -17.66 -2.43
CA ILE A 325 -1.33 -17.40 -3.22
C ILE A 325 -0.91 -18.65 -4.00
N THR A 326 -0.87 -19.80 -3.34
CA THR A 326 -0.30 -21.04 -3.90
C THR A 326 -1.24 -21.76 -4.86
N GLU A 327 -2.55 -21.64 -4.69
CA GLU A 327 -3.55 -22.19 -5.60
C GLU A 327 -3.88 -21.27 -6.78
N THR A 328 -3.46 -20.00 -6.75
CA THR A 328 -3.65 -19.10 -7.89
C THR A 328 -2.71 -19.49 -9.02
N PRO A 329 -3.21 -19.86 -10.23
CA PRO A 329 -2.36 -20.30 -11.32
C PRO A 329 -1.37 -19.21 -11.74
N PHE A 330 -0.13 -19.61 -12.02
CA PHE A 330 0.92 -18.67 -12.47
C PHE A 330 0.50 -17.84 -13.69
N SER A 331 -0.24 -18.44 -14.62
CA SER A 331 -0.74 -17.77 -15.83
C SER A 331 -1.61 -16.54 -15.56
N GLN A 332 -2.28 -16.48 -14.40
CA GLN A 332 -3.10 -15.31 -14.03
C GLN A 332 -2.20 -14.12 -13.63
N TYR A 333 -1.14 -14.38 -12.85
CA TYR A 333 -0.13 -13.36 -12.58
C TYR A 333 0.62 -12.96 -13.85
N GLU A 334 0.98 -13.94 -14.66
CA GLU A 334 1.70 -13.71 -15.92
C GLU A 334 0.90 -12.80 -16.86
N ASN A 335 -0.41 -13.03 -16.96
CA ASN A 335 -1.30 -12.20 -17.77
C ASN A 335 -1.30 -10.73 -17.31
N ILE A 336 -1.37 -10.49 -16.00
CA ILE A 336 -1.30 -9.13 -15.43
C ILE A 336 0.06 -8.48 -15.76
N ILE A 337 1.16 -9.19 -15.54
CA ILE A 337 2.51 -8.70 -15.84
C ILE A 337 2.63 -8.35 -17.34
N ASN A 338 2.18 -9.24 -18.21
CA ASN A 338 2.26 -9.06 -19.66
C ASN A 338 1.42 -7.88 -20.17
N THR A 339 0.30 -7.60 -19.50
CA THR A 339 -0.62 -6.54 -19.89
C THR A 339 -0.11 -5.16 -19.45
N ILE A 340 0.55 -5.07 -18.30
CA ILE A 340 0.87 -3.80 -17.65
C ILE A 340 2.32 -3.37 -17.87
N ILE A 341 3.27 -4.29 -17.72
CA ILE A 341 4.69 -3.95 -17.78
C ILE A 341 5.12 -3.86 -19.25
N SER A 342 5.61 -2.71 -19.69
CA SER A 342 6.05 -2.53 -21.08
C SER A 342 7.50 -2.94 -21.31
N ASP A 343 8.37 -2.75 -20.31
CA ASP A 343 9.77 -3.14 -20.38
C ASP A 343 9.95 -4.67 -20.33
N GLU A 344 10.50 -5.25 -21.39
CA GLU A 344 10.66 -6.70 -21.52
C GLU A 344 11.62 -7.31 -20.48
N ASN A 345 12.70 -6.61 -20.14
CA ASN A 345 13.66 -7.12 -19.17
C ASN A 345 13.05 -7.16 -17.77
N ILE A 346 12.30 -6.12 -17.39
CA ILE A 346 11.61 -6.06 -16.11
C ILE A 346 10.50 -7.11 -16.07
N ARG A 347 9.73 -7.25 -17.15
CA ARG A 347 8.70 -8.28 -17.31
C ARG A 347 9.27 -9.68 -17.06
N MET A 348 10.39 -10.03 -17.69
CA MET A 348 11.06 -11.32 -17.50
C MET A 348 11.55 -11.50 -16.06
N GLN A 349 12.27 -10.52 -15.50
CA GLN A 349 12.81 -10.61 -14.14
C GLN A 349 11.72 -10.71 -13.07
N LEU A 350 10.59 -10.01 -13.27
CA LEU A 350 9.44 -10.05 -12.38
C LEU A 350 8.81 -11.45 -12.39
N LYS A 351 8.62 -12.06 -13.58
CA LYS A 351 8.13 -13.43 -13.73
C LYS A 351 9.05 -14.44 -13.04
N GLU A 352 10.35 -14.42 -13.33
CA GLU A 352 11.32 -15.33 -12.72
C GLU A 352 11.34 -15.23 -11.19
N THR A 353 11.30 -14.00 -10.67
CA THR A 353 11.29 -13.75 -9.22
C THR A 353 9.99 -14.25 -8.59
N LEU A 354 8.85 -14.06 -9.27
CA LEU A 354 7.54 -14.49 -8.83
C LEU A 354 7.39 -16.02 -8.82
N GLU A 355 7.83 -16.71 -9.87
CA GLU A 355 7.83 -18.18 -9.94
C GLU A 355 8.58 -18.77 -8.75
N LYS A 356 9.81 -18.29 -8.51
CA LYS A 356 10.61 -18.71 -7.37
C LYS A 356 9.90 -18.44 -6.04
N ARG A 357 9.26 -17.28 -5.91
CA ARG A 357 8.56 -16.89 -4.68
C ARG A 357 7.33 -17.75 -4.44
N LEU A 358 6.56 -18.08 -5.49
CA LEU A 358 5.44 -19.02 -5.42
C LEU A 358 5.88 -20.41 -5.00
N GLU A 359 7.01 -20.89 -5.53
CA GLU A 359 7.60 -22.17 -5.11
C GLU A 359 7.92 -22.17 -3.61
N ILE A 360 8.61 -21.14 -3.12
CA ILE A 360 8.95 -20.99 -1.70
C ILE A 360 7.68 -20.92 -0.84
N PHE A 361 6.71 -20.09 -1.21
CA PHE A 361 5.44 -19.96 -0.47
C PHE A 361 4.66 -21.27 -0.46
N SER A 362 4.70 -22.05 -1.53
CA SER A 362 4.07 -23.38 -1.61
C SER A 362 4.71 -24.36 -0.63
N GLN A 363 6.05 -24.41 -0.58
CA GLN A 363 6.76 -25.26 0.37
C GLN A 363 6.48 -24.87 1.83
N ILE A 364 6.39 -23.56 2.11
CA ILE A 364 6.07 -23.05 3.45
C ILE A 364 4.62 -23.34 3.82
N TYR A 365 3.68 -23.19 2.89
CA TYR A 365 2.27 -23.51 3.12
C TYR A 365 2.11 -24.98 3.56
N GLN A 366 2.70 -25.92 2.82
CA GLN A 366 2.67 -27.34 3.19
C GLN A 366 3.23 -27.56 4.60
N LYS A 367 4.39 -26.96 4.90
CA LYS A 367 5.02 -27.08 6.21
C LYS A 367 4.20 -26.50 7.37
N LEU A 368 3.48 -25.40 7.15
CA LEU A 368 2.67 -24.76 8.20
C LEU A 368 1.32 -25.45 8.42
N VAL A 369 0.74 -26.06 7.38
CA VAL A 369 -0.47 -26.88 7.51
C VAL A 369 -0.20 -28.14 8.35
N ASP A 370 1.00 -28.72 8.23
CA ASP A 370 1.40 -29.91 9.00
C ASP A 370 1.75 -29.63 10.47
N VAL A 371 1.76 -28.36 10.91
CA VAL A 371 2.02 -28.01 12.32
C VAL A 371 0.76 -28.31 13.14
N PRO A 372 0.83 -29.17 14.17
CA PRO A 372 -0.29 -29.43 15.07
C PRO A 372 -0.78 -28.11 15.65
N GLN A 373 -2.08 -27.82 15.50
CA GLN A 373 -2.63 -26.61 16.11
C GLN A 373 -2.67 -26.81 17.63
N PRO A 374 -2.54 -25.75 18.44
CA PRO A 374 -2.64 -25.85 19.90
C PRO A 374 -3.92 -26.54 20.39
N GLN A 375 -4.96 -26.54 19.56
CA GLN A 375 -6.26 -27.17 19.81
C GLN A 375 -6.23 -28.71 19.61
N ASP A 376 -5.28 -29.20 18.82
CA ASP A 376 -5.09 -30.63 18.49
C ASP A 376 -4.08 -31.32 19.41
N MET A 377 -3.44 -30.57 20.32
CA MET A 377 -2.55 -31.14 21.31
C MET A 377 -3.41 -31.90 22.33
N PRO A 378 -3.21 -33.22 22.51
CA PRO A 378 -3.95 -33.96 23.51
C PRO A 378 -3.72 -33.29 24.85
N THR A 379 -4.81 -32.89 25.50
CA THR A 379 -4.79 -32.47 26.90
C THR A 379 -4.14 -33.62 27.65
N LEU A 380 -2.91 -33.42 28.14
CA LEU A 380 -2.30 -34.37 29.04
C LEU A 380 -3.25 -34.47 30.22
N LEU A 381 -4.01 -35.56 30.26
CA LEU A 381 -4.83 -35.93 31.39
C LEU A 381 -3.89 -35.86 32.58
N GLU A 382 -4.17 -34.94 33.51
CA GLU A 382 -3.53 -34.90 34.80
C GLU A 382 -3.60 -36.32 35.38
N GLU A 383 -2.44 -36.95 35.55
CA GLU A 383 -2.39 -38.22 36.26
C GLU A 383 -3.05 -37.99 37.62
N PRO A 384 -4.03 -38.82 38.02
CA PRO A 384 -4.65 -38.66 39.32
C PRO A 384 -3.55 -38.80 40.38
N ASN A 385 -3.36 -37.74 41.17
CA ASN A 385 -2.57 -37.74 42.37
C ASN A 385 -2.99 -38.93 43.25
N VAL A 386 -2.24 -40.02 43.20
CA VAL A 386 -2.28 -41.06 44.21
C VAL A 386 -1.50 -40.51 45.40
N ILE A 387 -2.21 -39.80 46.27
CA ILE A 387 -1.77 -39.58 47.64
C ILE A 387 -2.00 -40.91 48.36
N GLU A 388 -0.98 -41.77 48.42
CA GLU A 388 -0.90 -42.77 49.49
C GLU A 388 -0.29 -42.08 50.71
N GLU A 389 -1.18 -41.53 51.54
CA GLU A 389 -0.84 -41.19 52.92
C GLU A 389 -0.64 -42.50 53.71
N SER A 390 0.56 -42.60 54.28
CA SER A 390 0.97 -43.59 55.26
C SER A 390 0.24 -43.36 56.58
N ASP A 391 -0.61 -44.29 56.98
CA ASP A 391 -1.04 -44.42 58.38
C ASP A 391 -0.39 -45.65 59.02
N SER A 392 0.69 -45.35 59.76
CA SER A 392 1.16 -46.17 60.86
C SER A 392 0.18 -46.04 62.02
N ASP A 393 -0.52 -47.12 62.38
CA ASP A 393 -0.87 -47.37 63.79
C ASP A 393 -1.20 -48.85 64.05
N ASN A 394 -0.22 -49.51 64.68
CA ASN A 394 -0.37 -50.05 66.03
C ASN A 394 -1.60 -50.95 66.34
N ILE A 395 -1.47 -52.26 66.09
CA ILE A 395 -2.15 -53.29 66.91
C ILE A 395 -1.14 -54.37 67.28
N GLY A 396 -0.72 -54.35 68.54
CA GLY A 396 -0.06 -55.49 69.17
C GLY A 396 -1.05 -56.63 69.44
N PHE A 397 -0.64 -57.85 69.17
CA PHE A 397 -1.09 -59.02 69.94
C PHE A 397 0.05 -60.02 70.06
N SER A 398 0.40 -60.32 71.31
CA SER A 398 1.33 -61.37 71.69
C SER A 398 0.70 -62.75 71.50
N ALA A 399 1.48 -63.75 71.08
CA ALA A 399 1.70 -64.98 71.86
C ALA A 399 2.54 -66.00 71.07
N ARG A 400 3.74 -66.26 71.61
CA ARG A 400 4.27 -67.59 71.95
C ARG A 400 4.12 -68.77 70.96
N ASN A 401 5.29 -69.29 70.59
CA ASN A 401 5.85 -70.59 71.01
C ASN A 401 6.15 -71.62 69.90
N ASN A 402 7.37 -72.16 70.04
CA ASN A 402 7.88 -73.50 69.65
C ASN A 402 8.08 -73.70 68.14
N TYR A 403 9.26 -74.00 67.60
CA TYR A 403 10.42 -74.79 68.06
C TYR A 403 11.72 -74.21 67.51
#